data_AF-A0A537JH62-F1
#
_entry.id   AF-A0A537JH62-F1
#
_cell.length_a   1.000
_cell.length_b   1.000
_cell.length_c   1.000
_cell.angle_alpha   90.00
_cell.angle_beta   90.00
_cell.angle_gamma   90.00
#
_symmetry.space_group_name_H-M   'P 1'
#
loop_
_entity.id
_entity.type
_entity.pdbx_description
1 polymer ?
#
loop_
_entity_poly.entity_id
_entity_poly.type
_entity_poly.pdbx_seq_one_letter_code
_entity_poly.pdbx_strand_id
1 'polypeptide(L)'
;MTDGQKPDPRVELSKGKRIAQEDRLPQEWRKSAYERWLESEGIPVVSGVAVPDLRAVDVAPWPRLEVRGAYIRLLGAEDTNNAYIAELPPGKTTVPERHLFEEFFFVVDGRGGCEVWNQAGGRQAFEWQTGSLFSIPLNCVHRLHNGSGREPARLLGVTTAPLLMNLIHNSEFLFNCPFVFLDRFDGREGYFGGEGTLYPGRVWDTNFVADVQRFQLHDWAERGAGGKNVMFEFANNSLCAHISEFPVGTYKKAHRHGPGAHVIILNGQGYSLLWPEGEELKEVPWRPGTMVVPPVNWFHQHFNSGAQPTRYLALRWGRVRGPGPPHPPHVHRARRGAGRPGADGRLLGPGLSSGPCTRTSRNTSIWGARVTPPSTPASRSASAARGSISALRRPTWCSPTWCSPVKAGTCRAGTRSCSGTYAFGPA
;
A
#
# COMPACT_ATOMS: atom_id res chain seq x y z
N MET A 1 -57.12 -48.01 43.47
CA MET A 1 -56.79 -47.29 42.21
C MET A 1 -56.15 -45.98 42.58
N THR A 2 -54.85 -45.84 42.29
CA THR A 2 -54.17 -44.61 41.80
C THR A 2 -52.69 -44.98 41.72
N ASP A 3 -52.29 -45.45 40.55
CA ASP A 3 -50.89 -45.74 40.21
C ASP A 3 -50.10 -44.43 40.16
N GLY A 4 -48.98 -44.40 40.89
CA GLY A 4 -48.01 -43.33 40.86
C GLY A 4 -47.17 -43.39 39.58
N GLN A 5 -47.38 -42.42 38.70
CA GLN A 5 -46.55 -42.23 37.51
C GLN A 5 -45.13 -41.80 37.93
N LYS A 6 -44.14 -42.70 37.76
CA LYS A 6 -42.73 -42.34 37.82
C LYS A 6 -42.37 -41.46 36.61
N PRO A 7 -41.62 -40.36 36.78
CA PRO A 7 -41.18 -39.55 35.65
C PRO A 7 -40.18 -40.33 34.77
N ASP A 8 -40.27 -40.11 33.47
CA ASP A 8 -39.43 -40.69 32.41
C ASP A 8 -37.95 -40.27 32.62
N PRO A 9 -36.99 -41.23 32.69
CA PRO A 9 -35.56 -40.93 32.88
C PRO A 9 -34.91 -40.19 31.69
N ARG A 10 -35.65 -39.88 30.61
CA ARG A 10 -35.13 -39.13 29.45
C ARG A 10 -35.15 -37.60 29.58
N VAL A 11 -35.62 -37.06 30.71
CA VAL A 11 -35.75 -35.59 30.90
C VAL A 11 -34.55 -34.94 31.62
N GLU A 12 -33.52 -35.69 32.00
CA GLU A 12 -32.28 -35.12 32.57
C GLU A 12 -31.03 -35.36 31.70
N LEU A 13 -31.12 -35.05 30.40
CA LEU A 13 -29.91 -34.78 29.61
C LEU A 13 -29.64 -33.28 29.62
N SER A 14 -28.84 -32.93 30.62
CA SER A 14 -28.00 -31.73 30.76
C SER A 14 -28.13 -30.67 29.66
N LYS A 15 -28.49 -29.46 30.09
CA LYS A 15 -28.22 -28.20 29.39
C LYS A 15 -26.70 -27.98 29.31
N GLY A 16 -25.99 -28.83 28.57
CA GLY A 16 -24.62 -28.56 28.15
C GLY A 16 -24.63 -27.41 27.16
N LYS A 17 -24.03 -26.28 27.55
CA LYS A 17 -23.75 -25.16 26.65
C LYS A 17 -23.10 -25.75 25.38
N ARG A 18 -23.71 -25.58 24.20
CA ARG A 18 -23.06 -26.03 22.96
C ARG A 18 -21.79 -25.22 22.80
N ILE A 19 -20.66 -25.81 23.17
CA ILE A 19 -19.33 -25.27 22.89
C ILE A 19 -19.20 -25.26 21.37
N ALA A 20 -19.01 -24.07 20.79
CA ALA A 20 -18.82 -23.91 19.35
C ALA A 20 -17.66 -24.82 18.91
N GLN A 21 -17.70 -25.35 17.68
CA GLN A 21 -16.66 -26.26 17.21
C GLN A 21 -15.25 -25.64 17.30
N GLU A 22 -15.17 -24.33 17.09
CA GLU A 22 -13.97 -23.48 17.22
C GLU A 22 -13.40 -23.46 18.64
N ASP A 23 -14.27 -23.51 19.66
CA ASP A 23 -13.87 -23.54 21.07
C ASP A 23 -13.26 -24.88 21.48
N ARG A 24 -13.41 -25.92 20.64
CA ARG A 24 -12.83 -27.27 20.84
C ARG A 24 -11.46 -27.44 20.18
N LEU A 25 -11.02 -26.48 19.38
CA LEU A 25 -9.69 -26.50 18.78
C LEU A 25 -8.62 -26.14 19.83
N PRO A 26 -7.40 -26.70 19.73
CA PRO A 26 -6.31 -26.31 20.61
C PRO A 26 -6.09 -24.79 20.58
N GLN A 27 -5.77 -24.18 21.72
CA GLN A 27 -5.65 -22.73 21.85
C GLN A 27 -4.59 -22.16 20.89
N GLU A 28 -3.55 -22.93 20.61
CA GLU A 28 -2.46 -22.59 19.69
C GLU A 28 -2.88 -22.58 18.20
N TRP A 29 -4.01 -23.21 17.85
CA TRP A 29 -4.61 -23.17 16.51
C TRP A 29 -5.46 -21.92 16.28
N ARG A 30 -5.75 -21.15 17.34
CA ARG A 30 -6.52 -19.91 17.23
C ARG A 30 -5.70 -18.74 16.69
N LYS A 31 -4.36 -18.85 16.71
CA LYS A 31 -3.46 -17.82 16.21
C LYS A 31 -2.79 -18.25 14.92
N SER A 32 -2.68 -17.34 13.98
CA SER A 32 -1.89 -17.56 12.76
C SER A 32 -0.39 -17.63 13.07
N ALA A 33 0.41 -18.11 12.12
CA ALA A 33 1.87 -18.13 12.29
C ALA A 33 2.44 -16.71 12.43
N TYR A 34 1.87 -15.75 11.70
CA TYR A 34 2.20 -14.34 11.81
C TYR A 34 1.88 -13.78 13.20
N GLU A 35 0.72 -14.10 13.78
CA GLU A 35 0.33 -13.61 15.10
C GLU A 35 1.25 -14.12 16.21
N ARG A 36 1.64 -15.39 16.15
CA ARG A 36 2.63 -15.93 17.09
C ARG A 36 3.99 -15.25 16.96
N TRP A 37 4.41 -14.97 15.73
CA TRP A 37 5.65 -14.23 15.50
C TRP A 37 5.56 -12.78 16.01
N LEU A 38 4.45 -12.08 15.72
CA LEU A 38 4.17 -10.73 16.20
C LEU A 38 4.25 -10.65 17.73
N GLU A 39 3.70 -11.63 18.44
CA GLU A 39 3.77 -11.72 19.90
C GLU A 39 5.20 -11.94 20.40
N SER A 40 6.00 -12.75 19.68
CA SER A 40 7.40 -13.00 20.04
C SER A 40 8.30 -11.77 19.89
N GLU A 41 7.90 -10.79 19.07
CA GLU A 41 8.64 -9.53 18.91
C GLU A 41 8.57 -8.66 20.17
N GLY A 42 7.56 -8.86 21.03
CA GLY A 42 7.49 -8.24 22.37
C GLY A 42 7.28 -6.72 22.38
N ILE A 43 6.80 -6.13 21.28
CA ILE A 43 6.54 -4.68 21.16
C ILE A 43 5.03 -4.38 21.06
N PRO A 44 4.59 -3.14 21.36
CA PRO A 44 3.19 -2.75 21.28
C PRO A 44 2.57 -3.01 19.90
N VAL A 45 1.27 -3.35 19.90
CA VAL A 45 0.47 -3.54 18.68
C VAL A 45 -0.71 -2.57 18.72
N VAL A 46 -0.68 -1.56 17.84
CA VAL A 46 -1.78 -0.61 17.64
C VAL A 46 -2.85 -1.23 16.76
N SER A 47 -4.11 -1.17 17.21
CA SER A 47 -5.28 -1.69 16.50
C SER A 47 -6.35 -0.62 16.30
N GLY A 48 -7.43 -0.95 15.60
CA GLY A 48 -8.50 -0.01 15.22
C GLY A 48 -8.58 0.15 13.71
N VAL A 49 -9.17 1.24 13.21
CA VAL A 49 -9.30 1.51 11.76
C VAL A 49 -8.37 2.63 11.28
N ALA A 50 -7.75 3.34 12.22
CA ALA A 50 -6.89 4.48 11.93
C ALA A 50 -5.90 4.73 13.08
N VAL A 51 -4.77 5.34 12.73
CA VAL A 51 -3.81 5.95 13.65
C VAL A 51 -3.89 7.46 13.46
N PRO A 52 -4.23 8.25 14.50
CA PRO A 52 -4.43 9.70 14.36
C PRO A 52 -3.18 10.45 13.89
N ASP A 53 -1.99 10.05 14.35
CA ASP A 53 -0.71 10.65 13.97
C ASP A 53 0.41 9.63 14.11
N LEU A 54 1.01 9.22 13.00
CA LEU A 54 2.15 8.27 12.98
C LEU A 54 3.36 8.78 13.79
N ARG A 55 3.50 10.10 13.96
CA ARG A 55 4.58 10.72 14.75
C ARG A 55 4.41 10.51 16.26
N ALA A 56 3.18 10.24 16.71
CA ALA A 56 2.83 10.14 18.12
C ALA A 56 2.54 8.70 18.56
N VAL A 57 2.77 7.70 17.70
CA VAL A 57 2.62 6.28 18.08
C VAL A 57 3.59 5.95 19.20
N ASP A 58 3.07 5.35 20.28
CA ASP A 58 3.88 4.84 21.38
C ASP A 58 4.74 3.67 20.90
N VAL A 59 6.03 3.70 21.22
CA VAL A 59 7.01 2.68 20.84
C VAL A 59 7.73 2.15 22.07
N ALA A 60 8.12 0.88 22.03
CA ALA A 60 8.92 0.23 23.07
C ALA A 60 10.28 -0.23 22.51
N PRO A 61 11.28 -0.52 23.36
CA PRO A 61 12.51 -1.16 22.89
C PRO A 61 12.21 -2.42 22.08
N TRP A 62 12.86 -2.55 20.93
CA TRP A 62 12.68 -3.64 19.99
C TRP A 62 14.01 -4.40 19.82
N PRO A 63 14.22 -5.50 20.58
CA PRO A 63 15.52 -6.16 20.65
C PRO A 63 16.04 -6.64 19.29
N ARG A 64 15.17 -7.18 18.43
CA ARG A 64 15.55 -7.73 17.12
C ARG A 64 16.23 -6.70 16.22
N LEU A 65 15.79 -5.44 16.29
CA LEU A 65 16.32 -4.36 15.44
C LEU A 65 17.27 -3.40 16.17
N GLU A 66 17.46 -3.58 17.48
CA GLU A 66 18.21 -2.68 18.38
C GLU A 66 17.74 -1.21 18.33
N VAL A 67 16.45 -1.00 18.08
CA VAL A 67 15.81 0.32 18.03
C VAL A 67 14.53 0.29 18.87
N ARG A 68 13.63 1.27 18.67
CA ARG A 68 12.30 1.26 19.29
C ARG A 68 11.26 1.01 18.22
N GLY A 69 10.16 0.34 18.55
CA GLY A 69 9.09 0.15 17.59
C GLY A 69 7.73 -0.18 18.17
N ALA A 70 6.75 -0.19 17.28
CA ALA A 70 5.40 -0.67 17.51
C ALA A 70 4.80 -1.14 16.19
N TYR A 71 4.12 -2.29 16.22
CA TYR A 71 3.32 -2.72 15.08
C TYR A 71 2.02 -1.94 15.01
N ILE A 72 1.54 -1.72 13.78
CA ILE A 72 0.24 -1.12 13.50
C ILE A 72 -0.57 -2.11 12.68
N ARG A 73 -1.40 -2.91 13.37
CA ARG A 73 -2.29 -3.91 12.79
C ARG A 73 -3.73 -3.42 12.84
N LEU A 74 -4.07 -2.56 11.89
CA LEU A 74 -5.43 -2.03 11.77
C LEU A 74 -6.39 -3.06 11.15
N LEU A 75 -7.66 -2.97 11.55
CA LEU A 75 -8.78 -3.64 10.90
C LEU A 75 -8.77 -3.25 9.42
N GLY A 76 -8.67 -4.24 8.54
CA GLY A 76 -8.50 -4.07 7.10
C GLY A 76 -7.12 -4.39 6.54
N ALA A 77 -6.11 -4.60 7.39
CA ALA A 77 -4.85 -5.19 6.96
C ALA A 77 -4.99 -6.68 6.62
N GLU A 78 -5.84 -7.39 7.39
CA GLU A 78 -6.34 -8.77 7.18
C GLU A 78 -5.33 -9.73 6.56
N ASP A 79 -4.15 -9.76 7.18
CA ASP A 79 -3.04 -10.67 6.87
C ASP A 79 -2.53 -10.63 5.41
N THR A 80 -2.82 -9.56 4.65
CA THR A 80 -2.22 -9.33 3.32
C THR A 80 -0.91 -8.54 3.39
N ASN A 81 -0.90 -7.46 4.15
CA ASN A 81 0.28 -6.70 4.52
C ASN A 81 0.06 -6.03 5.89
N ASN A 82 1.12 -5.73 6.62
CA ASN A 82 1.06 -5.04 7.91
C ASN A 82 2.00 -3.83 7.93
N ALA A 83 1.84 -2.96 8.92
CA ALA A 83 2.73 -1.83 9.13
C ALA A 83 3.38 -1.85 10.52
N TYR A 84 4.48 -1.14 10.67
CA TYR A 84 5.11 -0.85 11.95
C TYR A 84 5.81 0.53 11.93
N ILE A 85 5.95 1.14 13.10
CA ILE A 85 6.87 2.27 13.30
C ILE A 85 8.19 1.71 13.81
N ALA A 86 9.27 2.08 13.15
CA ALA A 86 10.63 2.01 13.70
C ALA A 86 11.08 3.43 14.06
N GLU A 87 11.46 3.63 15.32
CA GLU A 87 12.06 4.85 15.84
C GLU A 87 13.53 4.58 16.15
N LEU A 88 14.42 5.17 15.36
CA LEU A 88 15.86 5.11 15.57
C LEU A 88 16.26 6.24 16.53
N PRO A 89 16.84 5.95 17.70
CA PRO A 89 17.37 6.99 18.58
C PRO A 89 18.49 7.80 17.89
N PRO A 90 18.87 8.96 18.46
CA PRO A 90 19.89 9.82 17.87
C PRO A 90 21.21 9.10 17.57
N GLY A 91 21.69 9.19 16.33
CA GLY A 91 22.93 8.59 15.85
C GLY A 91 22.96 7.07 15.83
N LYS A 92 21.83 6.40 16.11
CA LYS A 92 21.74 4.94 16.15
C LYS A 92 21.47 4.36 14.77
N THR A 93 21.78 3.08 14.67
CA THR A 93 21.67 2.29 13.45
C THR A 93 21.02 0.97 13.81
N THR A 94 20.11 0.47 12.97
CA THR A 94 19.55 -0.88 13.15
C THR A 94 20.65 -1.94 13.05
N VAL A 95 20.41 -3.15 13.53
CA VAL A 95 21.22 -4.30 13.10
C VAL A 95 20.95 -4.59 11.61
N PRO A 96 21.91 -5.19 10.88
CA PRO A 96 21.64 -5.72 9.56
C PRO A 96 20.55 -6.80 9.62
N GLU A 97 19.51 -6.66 8.81
CA GLU A 97 18.48 -7.69 8.67
C GLU A 97 18.24 -8.03 7.19
N ARG A 98 17.72 -9.23 6.94
CA ARG A 98 17.26 -9.69 5.63
C ARG A 98 16.04 -10.57 5.84
N HIS A 99 15.14 -10.62 4.86
CA HIS A 99 13.95 -11.44 4.95
C HIS A 99 13.33 -11.74 3.59
N LEU A 100 12.57 -12.83 3.53
CA LEU A 100 11.79 -13.28 2.36
C LEU A 100 10.36 -12.69 2.36
N PHE A 101 10.20 -11.42 2.73
CA PHE A 101 8.97 -10.67 2.47
C PHE A 101 9.33 -9.28 1.93
N GLU A 102 8.37 -8.62 1.29
CA GLU A 102 8.61 -7.30 0.71
C GLU A 102 8.43 -6.23 1.78
N GLU A 103 9.19 -5.13 1.64
CA GLU A 103 9.18 -4.04 2.61
C GLU A 103 9.36 -2.68 1.92
N PHE A 104 8.45 -1.77 2.25
CA PHE A 104 8.56 -0.34 1.95
C PHE A 104 8.82 0.44 3.23
N PHE A 105 9.60 1.50 3.10
CA PHE A 105 9.76 2.52 4.13
C PHE A 105 9.25 3.85 3.64
N PHE A 106 8.32 4.43 4.40
CA PHE A 106 7.96 5.83 4.31
C PHE A 106 8.55 6.56 5.52
N VAL A 107 9.40 7.56 5.29
CA VAL A 107 10.01 8.33 6.38
C VAL A 107 9.00 9.33 6.93
N VAL A 108 8.51 9.05 8.12
CA VAL A 108 7.50 9.86 8.82
C VAL A 108 8.12 11.12 9.39
N ASP A 109 9.33 11.01 9.96
CA ASP A 109 10.09 12.13 10.50
C ASP A 109 11.61 11.84 10.58
N GLY A 110 12.43 12.88 10.53
CA GLY A 110 13.89 12.80 10.63
C GLY A 110 14.63 12.65 9.30
N ARG A 111 15.91 12.29 9.37
CA ARG A 111 16.81 12.07 8.22
C ARG A 111 17.89 11.06 8.55
N GLY A 112 18.48 10.46 7.53
CA GLY A 112 19.55 9.49 7.71
C GLY A 112 19.88 8.72 6.44
N GLY A 113 20.54 7.58 6.60
CA GLY A 113 21.02 6.75 5.50
C GLY A 113 20.46 5.33 5.55
N CYS A 114 20.46 4.66 4.41
CA CYS A 114 20.17 3.24 4.30
C CYS A 114 21.27 2.56 3.48
N GLU A 115 21.76 1.43 3.97
CA GLU A 115 22.68 0.55 3.24
C GLU A 115 21.91 -0.70 2.81
N VAL A 116 22.10 -1.15 1.55
CA VAL A 116 21.46 -2.35 0.99
C VAL A 116 22.47 -3.17 0.21
N TRP A 117 22.55 -4.47 0.48
CA TRP A 117 23.46 -5.39 -0.19
C TRP A 117 22.95 -6.83 -0.19
N ASN A 118 23.54 -7.65 -1.05
CA ASN A 118 23.39 -9.09 -1.07
C ASN A 118 24.80 -9.71 -1.30
N GLN A 119 24.86 -10.99 -1.66
CA GLN A 119 26.13 -11.63 -2.02
C GLN A 119 26.57 -11.37 -3.47
N ALA A 120 25.75 -10.70 -4.27
CA ALA A 120 25.97 -10.53 -5.71
C ALA A 120 25.83 -9.06 -6.11
N GLY A 121 26.97 -8.37 -6.19
CA GLY A 121 27.05 -6.96 -6.58
C GLY A 121 27.62 -6.07 -5.48
N GLY A 122 27.59 -4.77 -5.73
CA GLY A 122 28.10 -3.76 -4.81
C GLY A 122 27.07 -3.41 -3.72
N ARG A 123 27.57 -3.13 -2.51
CA ARG A 123 26.78 -2.51 -1.45
C ARG A 123 26.37 -1.10 -1.88
N GLN A 124 25.06 -0.86 -1.91
CA GLN A 124 24.49 0.44 -2.23
C GLN A 124 24.18 1.20 -0.93
N ALA A 125 24.34 2.52 -0.95
CA ALA A 125 23.94 3.38 0.14
C ALA A 125 23.25 4.63 -0.42
N PHE A 126 22.24 5.13 0.30
CA PHE A 126 21.51 6.34 -0.06
C PHE A 126 20.97 7.04 1.18
N GLU A 127 20.78 8.35 1.06
CA GLU A 127 20.24 9.19 2.13
C GLU A 127 18.73 9.38 1.95
N TRP A 128 18.02 9.51 3.08
CA TRP A 128 16.60 9.74 3.17
C TRP A 128 16.28 10.84 4.16
N GLN A 129 15.11 11.44 3.99
CA GLN A 129 14.57 12.50 4.86
C GLN A 129 13.06 12.34 5.04
N THR A 130 12.45 13.12 5.92
CA THR A 130 10.99 13.21 6.04
C THR A 130 10.33 13.32 4.67
N GLY A 131 9.40 12.41 4.38
CA GLY A 131 8.72 12.35 3.09
C GLY A 131 9.39 11.44 2.04
N SER A 132 10.58 10.88 2.31
CA SER A 132 11.17 9.88 1.42
C SER A 132 10.38 8.57 1.45
N LEU A 133 10.30 7.91 0.29
CA LEU A 133 9.69 6.59 0.11
C LEU A 133 10.65 5.69 -0.66
N PHE A 134 10.91 4.50 -0.16
CA PHE A 134 11.79 3.54 -0.81
C PHE A 134 11.39 2.11 -0.49
N SER A 135 11.94 1.17 -1.25
CA SER A 135 11.75 -0.27 -1.01
C SER A 135 13.07 -0.97 -0.83
N ILE A 136 13.08 -1.92 0.10
CA ILE A 136 14.15 -2.91 0.16
C ILE A 136 13.80 -4.05 -0.81
N PRO A 137 14.65 -4.36 -1.82
CA PRO A 137 14.44 -5.52 -2.67
C PRO A 137 14.43 -6.82 -1.87
N LEU A 138 13.62 -7.79 -2.31
CA LEU A 138 13.40 -9.04 -1.60
C LEU A 138 14.72 -9.77 -1.25
N ASN A 139 14.82 -10.24 -0.01
CA ASN A 139 15.96 -10.98 0.53
C ASN A 139 17.32 -10.24 0.51
N CYS A 140 17.33 -8.91 0.37
CA CYS A 140 18.55 -8.14 0.54
C CYS A 140 18.80 -7.84 2.02
N VAL A 141 20.09 -7.87 2.40
CA VAL A 141 20.52 -7.36 3.69
C VAL A 141 20.42 -5.85 3.65
N HIS A 142 19.84 -5.26 4.66
CA HIS A 142 19.73 -3.81 4.76
C HIS A 142 19.95 -3.32 6.18
N ARG A 143 20.28 -2.04 6.29
CA ARG A 143 20.55 -1.36 7.55
C ARG A 143 20.14 0.09 7.47
N LEU A 144 19.42 0.60 8.48
CA LEU A 144 18.99 1.99 8.57
C LEU A 144 19.85 2.74 9.59
N HIS A 145 20.26 3.96 9.28
CA HIS A 145 21.02 4.84 10.15
C HIS A 145 20.31 6.17 10.37
N ASN A 146 20.16 6.61 11.61
CA ASN A 146 19.71 7.96 11.92
C ASN A 146 20.89 8.94 11.84
N GLY A 147 20.85 9.85 10.86
CA GLY A 147 21.90 10.85 10.63
C GLY A 147 21.85 12.05 11.59
N SER A 148 20.88 12.11 12.50
CA SER A 148 20.79 13.14 13.53
C SER A 148 21.41 12.66 14.84
N GLY A 149 22.39 13.38 15.35
CA GLY A 149 22.97 13.13 16.68
C GLY A 149 22.14 13.69 17.86
N ARG A 150 20.97 14.29 17.59
CA ARG A 150 20.12 14.93 18.62
C ARG A 150 18.68 14.48 18.62
N GLU A 151 18.10 14.32 17.44
CA GLU A 151 16.69 13.98 17.26
C GLU A 151 16.53 12.52 16.86
N PRO A 152 15.48 11.82 17.31
CA PRO A 152 15.13 10.51 16.76
C PRO A 152 14.66 10.64 15.30
N ALA A 153 14.68 9.52 14.57
CA ALA A 153 14.07 9.41 13.25
C ALA A 153 12.98 8.33 13.29
N ARG A 154 11.85 8.56 12.61
CA ARG A 154 10.71 7.65 12.55
C ARG A 154 10.41 7.23 11.12
N LEU A 155 10.37 5.92 10.89
CA LEU A 155 10.01 5.32 9.61
C LEU A 155 8.80 4.41 9.80
N LEU A 156 7.86 4.49 8.86
CA LEU A 156 6.77 3.53 8.70
C LEU A 156 7.25 2.43 7.76
N GLY A 157 7.48 1.23 8.30
CA GLY A 157 7.69 0.02 7.52
C GLY A 157 6.34 -0.59 7.14
N VAL A 158 6.13 -0.93 5.87
CA VAL A 158 4.96 -1.70 5.41
C VAL A 158 5.44 -2.97 4.72
N THR A 159 4.99 -4.12 5.20
CA THR A 159 5.54 -5.42 4.80
C THR A 159 4.49 -6.43 4.37
N THR A 160 4.88 -7.37 3.52
CA THR A 160 4.08 -8.57 3.21
C THR A 160 4.37 -9.74 4.17
N ALA A 161 4.96 -9.46 5.35
CA ALA A 161 5.28 -10.48 6.34
C ALA A 161 4.07 -11.34 6.76
N PRO A 162 2.85 -10.81 6.96
CA PRO A 162 1.70 -11.64 7.30
C PRO A 162 1.42 -12.75 6.29
N LEU A 163 1.47 -12.41 4.99
CA LEU A 163 1.24 -13.35 3.90
C LEU A 163 2.27 -14.49 3.91
N LEU A 164 3.55 -14.14 4.01
CA LEU A 164 4.64 -15.10 3.91
C LEU A 164 4.76 -15.97 5.17
N MET A 165 4.57 -15.38 6.36
CA MET A 165 4.60 -16.15 7.61
C MET A 165 3.44 -17.12 7.71
N ASN A 166 2.23 -16.72 7.30
CA ASN A 166 1.05 -17.59 7.28
C ASN A 166 1.04 -18.60 6.13
N LEU A 167 1.93 -18.46 5.13
CA LEU A 167 2.09 -19.46 4.07
C LEU A 167 3.20 -20.46 4.41
N ILE A 168 4.36 -19.97 4.87
CA ILE A 168 5.57 -20.77 5.03
C ILE A 168 5.69 -21.38 6.43
N HIS A 169 5.13 -20.72 7.45
CA HIS A 169 5.13 -21.21 8.85
C HIS A 169 6.53 -21.48 9.43
N ASN A 170 7.58 -20.81 8.93
CA ASN A 170 8.95 -21.02 9.38
C ASN A 170 9.75 -19.70 9.32
N SER A 171 9.97 -19.06 10.47
CA SER A 171 10.72 -17.80 10.56
C SER A 171 12.20 -18.00 10.20
N GLU A 172 12.83 -19.09 10.64
CA GLU A 172 14.23 -19.39 10.32
C GLU A 172 14.48 -19.39 8.81
N PHE A 173 13.64 -20.08 8.04
CA PHE A 173 13.73 -20.07 6.58
C PHE A 173 13.53 -18.65 6.01
N LEU A 174 12.53 -17.90 6.51
CA LEU A 174 12.23 -16.57 6.01
C LEU A 174 13.34 -15.55 6.26
N PHE A 175 14.08 -15.64 7.36
CA PHE A 175 15.17 -14.71 7.71
C PHE A 175 16.56 -15.22 7.29
N ASN A 176 16.73 -16.53 7.09
CA ASN A 176 18.03 -17.15 6.81
C ASN A 176 18.18 -17.77 5.41
N CYS A 177 17.25 -17.50 4.48
CA CYS A 177 17.36 -17.98 3.10
C CYS A 177 18.62 -17.44 2.41
N PRO A 178 19.52 -18.30 1.90
CA PRO A 178 20.75 -17.87 1.24
C PRO A 178 20.56 -17.47 -0.23
N PHE A 179 19.36 -17.68 -0.81
CA PHE A 179 19.13 -17.45 -2.24
C PHE A 179 19.22 -15.97 -2.61
N VAL A 180 19.90 -15.65 -3.70
CA VAL A 180 20.08 -14.29 -4.19
C VAL A 180 19.17 -14.03 -5.39
N PHE A 181 18.19 -13.15 -5.21
CA PHE A 181 17.24 -12.75 -6.26
C PHE A 181 17.83 -11.66 -7.16
N LEU A 182 18.74 -12.03 -8.07
CA LEU A 182 19.37 -11.08 -9.00
C LEU A 182 18.38 -10.35 -9.93
N ASP A 183 17.22 -10.95 -10.17
CA ASP A 183 16.10 -10.32 -10.89
C ASP A 183 15.38 -9.22 -10.08
N ARG A 184 15.66 -9.15 -8.77
CA ARG A 184 15.13 -8.15 -7.84
C ARG A 184 16.18 -7.12 -7.45
N PHE A 185 17.44 -7.53 -7.31
CA PHE A 185 18.55 -6.63 -7.00
C PHE A 185 19.87 -7.17 -7.53
N ASP A 186 20.46 -6.44 -8.48
CA ASP A 186 21.73 -6.74 -9.14
C ASP A 186 22.92 -5.95 -8.55
N GLY A 187 22.67 -5.11 -7.54
CA GLY A 187 23.71 -4.31 -6.88
C GLY A 187 24.36 -3.26 -7.78
N ARG A 188 23.74 -2.89 -8.91
CA ARG A 188 24.29 -1.89 -9.84
C ARG A 188 24.36 -0.50 -9.18
N GLU A 189 25.36 0.28 -9.59
CA GLU A 189 25.48 1.68 -9.18
C GLU A 189 24.22 2.46 -9.59
N GLY A 190 23.78 3.37 -8.72
CA GLY A 190 22.60 4.19 -8.96
C GLY A 190 21.27 3.45 -8.80
N TYR A 191 21.25 2.21 -8.28
CA TYR A 191 20.01 1.46 -8.05
C TYR A 191 18.98 2.26 -7.23
N PHE A 192 19.45 3.08 -6.28
CA PHE A 192 18.65 4.01 -5.45
C PHE A 192 18.85 5.50 -5.81
N GLY A 193 19.30 5.81 -7.03
CA GLY A 193 19.63 7.18 -7.45
C GLY A 193 18.45 8.15 -7.59
N GLY A 194 17.22 7.71 -7.32
CA GLY A 194 16.00 8.52 -7.39
C GLY A 194 15.50 8.80 -8.81
N GLU A 195 16.29 8.50 -9.84
CA GLU A 195 15.81 8.45 -11.20
C GLU A 195 14.73 7.37 -11.36
N GLY A 196 13.81 7.60 -12.27
CA GLY A 196 12.72 6.66 -12.53
C GLY A 196 12.23 6.74 -13.96
N THR A 197 11.56 5.67 -14.38
CA THR A 197 10.98 5.55 -15.72
C THR A 197 9.47 5.75 -15.63
N LEU A 198 8.96 6.75 -16.33
CA LEU A 198 7.52 6.92 -16.53
C LEU A 198 7.03 6.02 -17.66
N TYR A 199 6.18 5.06 -17.33
CA TYR A 199 5.48 4.22 -18.30
C TYR A 199 4.12 4.84 -18.70
N PRO A 200 3.53 4.43 -19.85
CA PRO A 200 2.23 4.91 -20.28
C PRO A 200 1.15 4.82 -19.20
N GLY A 201 0.25 5.80 -19.20
CA GLY A 201 -0.69 6.02 -18.11
C GLY A 201 -0.06 6.93 -17.06
N ARG A 202 0.21 6.39 -15.87
CA ARG A 202 0.69 7.16 -14.70
C ARG A 202 1.58 6.30 -13.79
N VAL A 203 2.30 5.34 -14.34
CA VAL A 203 3.14 4.40 -13.57
C VAL A 203 4.59 4.86 -13.59
N TRP A 204 5.14 5.17 -12.43
CA TRP A 204 6.52 5.56 -12.21
C TRP A 204 7.29 4.41 -11.59
N ASP A 205 8.26 3.88 -12.31
CA ASP A 205 9.12 2.78 -11.86
C ASP A 205 10.44 3.34 -11.31
N THR A 206 10.69 3.15 -10.02
CA THR A 206 11.88 3.62 -9.32
C THR A 206 12.10 2.81 -8.04
N ASN A 207 13.28 2.92 -7.41
CA ASN A 207 13.52 2.31 -6.10
C ASN A 207 13.55 3.32 -4.95
N PHE A 208 13.52 4.62 -5.27
CA PHE A 208 13.62 5.69 -4.30
C PHE A 208 12.86 6.94 -4.78
N VAL A 209 12.08 7.53 -3.89
CA VAL A 209 11.41 8.83 -4.08
C VAL A 209 11.85 9.74 -2.94
N ALA A 210 12.52 10.84 -3.26
CA ALA A 210 13.09 11.75 -2.26
C ALA A 210 12.02 12.45 -1.39
N ASP A 211 10.90 12.85 -1.99
CA ASP A 211 9.80 13.55 -1.30
C ASP A 211 8.46 13.30 -1.98
N VAL A 212 7.62 12.47 -1.36
CA VAL A 212 6.26 12.17 -1.85
C VAL A 212 5.30 13.36 -1.77
N GLN A 213 5.57 14.35 -0.91
CA GLN A 213 4.71 15.54 -0.79
C GLN A 213 4.89 16.48 -1.98
N ARG A 214 6.09 16.51 -2.56
CA ARG A 214 6.43 17.37 -3.70
C ARG A 214 6.46 16.65 -5.05
N PHE A 215 6.32 15.32 -5.05
CA PHE A 215 6.33 14.54 -6.27
C PHE A 215 5.27 15.01 -7.27
N GLN A 216 5.66 15.14 -8.54
CA GLN A 216 4.77 15.60 -9.61
C GLN A 216 3.69 14.54 -9.89
N LEU A 217 2.43 14.96 -9.90
CA LEU A 217 1.30 14.09 -10.20
C LEU A 217 0.75 14.36 -11.60
N HIS A 218 0.04 13.38 -12.16
CA HIS A 218 -0.60 13.49 -13.46
C HIS A 218 -2.12 13.58 -13.30
N ASP A 219 -2.79 14.34 -14.16
CA ASP A 219 -4.24 14.46 -14.12
C ASP A 219 -4.92 13.10 -14.36
N TRP A 220 -6.02 12.88 -13.64
CA TRP A 220 -6.83 11.67 -13.76
C TRP A 220 -8.32 11.99 -13.65
N ALA A 221 -8.89 12.47 -14.76
CA ALA A 221 -10.27 12.93 -14.84
C ALA A 221 -11.30 11.84 -14.48
N GLU A 222 -11.04 10.57 -14.82
CA GLU A 222 -11.93 9.45 -14.48
C GLU A 222 -12.03 9.23 -12.97
N ARG A 223 -11.09 9.74 -12.18
CA ARG A 223 -11.08 9.67 -10.71
C ARG A 223 -11.51 10.99 -10.04
N GLY A 224 -12.35 11.74 -10.75
CA GLY A 224 -12.98 12.99 -10.29
C GLY A 224 -12.32 14.22 -10.89
N ALA A 225 -13.12 15.25 -11.17
CA ALA A 225 -12.63 16.51 -11.73
C ALA A 225 -11.55 17.13 -10.83
N GLY A 226 -10.40 17.48 -11.42
CA GLY A 226 -9.23 18.00 -10.71
C GLY A 226 -8.46 16.97 -9.89
N GLY A 227 -8.80 15.68 -9.98
CA GLY A 227 -8.05 14.60 -9.35
C GLY A 227 -6.70 14.36 -10.05
N LYS A 228 -5.64 14.17 -9.27
CA LYS A 228 -4.31 13.83 -9.76
C LYS A 228 -3.79 12.55 -9.13
N ASN A 229 -2.94 11.83 -9.85
CA ASN A 229 -2.41 10.56 -9.41
C ASN A 229 -1.06 10.22 -10.05
N VAL A 230 -0.26 9.44 -9.31
CA VAL A 230 0.82 8.61 -9.85
C VAL A 230 0.79 7.29 -9.10
N MET A 231 1.06 6.20 -9.80
CA MET A 231 1.28 4.87 -9.22
C MET A 231 2.77 4.56 -9.28
N PHE A 232 3.28 3.91 -8.25
CA PHE A 232 4.68 3.53 -8.18
C PHE A 232 4.84 2.02 -8.22
N GLU A 233 5.85 1.61 -8.98
CA GLU A 233 6.44 0.28 -8.92
C GLU A 233 7.84 0.41 -8.32
N PHE A 234 8.17 -0.46 -7.37
CA PHE A 234 9.47 -0.48 -6.68
C PHE A 234 10.03 -1.89 -6.68
N ALA A 235 11.34 -2.04 -6.93
CA ALA A 235 12.12 -3.27 -6.76
C ALA A 235 11.49 -4.55 -7.35
N ASN A 236 10.67 -4.40 -8.40
CA ASN A 236 9.86 -5.49 -8.99
C ASN A 236 8.97 -6.22 -7.95
N ASN A 237 8.44 -5.48 -6.99
CA ASN A 237 7.62 -6.00 -5.90
C ASN A 237 6.17 -6.34 -6.34
N SER A 238 5.44 -7.02 -5.45
CA SER A 238 3.97 -7.13 -5.49
C SER A 238 3.30 -6.09 -4.58
N LEU A 239 4.01 -5.61 -3.56
CA LEU A 239 3.69 -4.39 -2.82
C LEU A 239 3.81 -3.20 -3.76
N CYS A 240 2.81 -2.33 -3.79
CA CYS A 240 2.79 -1.15 -4.62
C CYS A 240 2.42 0.09 -3.80
N ALA A 241 2.70 1.25 -4.39
CA ALA A 241 2.32 2.52 -3.81
C ALA A 241 1.59 3.38 -4.83
N HIS A 242 0.79 4.33 -4.36
CA HIS A 242 0.34 5.43 -5.20
C HIS A 242 0.15 6.69 -4.37
N ILE A 243 0.32 7.85 -5.03
CA ILE A 243 -0.10 9.12 -4.47
C ILE A 243 -1.34 9.57 -5.22
N SER A 244 -2.34 10.05 -4.50
CA SER A 244 -3.47 10.73 -5.10
C SER A 244 -3.70 12.07 -4.43
N GLU A 245 -4.18 13.01 -5.23
CA GLU A 245 -4.55 14.34 -4.78
C GLU A 245 -5.94 14.69 -5.28
N PHE A 246 -6.70 15.45 -4.48
CA PHE A 246 -8.02 15.94 -4.88
C PHE A 246 -8.35 17.32 -4.30
N PRO A 247 -9.13 18.15 -5.03
CA PRO A 247 -9.34 19.55 -4.68
C PRO A 247 -10.16 19.78 -3.40
N VAL A 248 -10.12 21.02 -2.92
CA VAL A 248 -10.97 21.53 -1.84
C VAL A 248 -12.45 21.34 -2.16
N GLY A 249 -13.24 20.96 -1.15
CA GLY A 249 -14.70 20.80 -1.30
C GLY A 249 -15.11 19.62 -2.17
N THR A 250 -14.19 18.70 -2.47
CA THR A 250 -14.46 17.50 -3.25
C THR A 250 -14.30 16.23 -2.41
N TYR A 251 -14.79 15.12 -2.95
CA TYR A 251 -14.69 13.81 -2.32
C TYR A 251 -14.41 12.73 -3.36
N LYS A 252 -13.79 11.63 -2.93
CA LYS A 252 -13.71 10.40 -3.73
C LYS A 252 -15.02 9.63 -3.58
N LYS A 253 -15.62 9.13 -4.68
CA LYS A 253 -16.89 8.38 -4.61
C LYS A 253 -16.77 7.16 -3.70
N ALA A 254 -17.85 6.82 -3.00
CA ALA A 254 -17.92 5.62 -2.18
C ALA A 254 -17.61 4.37 -3.01
N HIS A 255 -16.71 3.53 -2.49
CA HIS A 255 -16.33 2.26 -3.10
C HIS A 255 -15.82 1.31 -2.02
N ARG A 256 -15.66 0.03 -2.37
CA ARG A 256 -15.03 -0.99 -1.54
C ARG A 256 -14.01 -1.77 -2.36
N HIS A 257 -13.06 -2.42 -1.69
CA HIS A 257 -12.06 -3.26 -2.32
C HIS A 257 -11.52 -4.28 -1.31
N GLY A 258 -10.58 -5.12 -1.76
CA GLY A 258 -9.83 -6.05 -0.91
C GLY A 258 -9.02 -5.35 0.18
N PRO A 259 -8.41 -6.10 1.10
CA PRO A 259 -7.70 -5.53 2.25
C PRO A 259 -6.36 -4.87 1.87
N GLY A 260 -5.70 -4.28 2.87
CA GLY A 260 -4.27 -3.96 2.82
C GLY A 260 -3.92 -2.51 2.46
N ALA A 261 -4.90 -1.66 2.15
CA ALA A 261 -4.65 -0.27 1.76
C ALA A 261 -4.35 0.66 2.94
N HIS A 262 -3.08 0.85 3.25
CA HIS A 262 -2.61 1.80 4.25
C HIS A 262 -2.56 3.19 3.63
N VAL A 263 -3.56 4.02 3.94
CA VAL A 263 -3.69 5.39 3.41
C VAL A 263 -3.14 6.39 4.42
N ILE A 264 -2.02 7.03 4.10
CA ILE A 264 -1.35 8.05 4.90
C ILE A 264 -1.65 9.43 4.32
N ILE A 265 -2.23 10.30 5.13
CA ILE A 265 -2.48 11.70 4.73
C ILE A 265 -1.17 12.47 4.77
N LEU A 266 -0.79 13.01 3.61
CA LEU A 266 0.42 13.81 3.41
C LEU A 266 0.13 15.31 3.55
N ASN A 267 -1.01 15.77 3.03
CA ASN A 267 -1.44 17.16 3.08
C ASN A 267 -2.98 17.29 3.16
N GLY A 268 -3.45 18.43 3.65
CA GLY A 268 -4.87 18.78 3.74
C GLY A 268 -5.54 18.29 5.02
N GLN A 269 -6.84 18.55 5.13
CA GLN A 269 -7.67 18.17 6.28
C GLN A 269 -9.04 17.68 5.81
N GLY A 270 -9.60 16.72 6.53
CA GLY A 270 -10.89 16.15 6.19
C GLY A 270 -11.24 14.95 7.03
N TYR A 271 -12.06 14.07 6.47
CA TYR A 271 -12.49 12.85 7.14
C TYR A 271 -12.78 11.74 6.13
N SER A 272 -12.76 10.50 6.62
CA SER A 272 -13.20 9.33 5.87
C SER A 272 -14.46 8.77 6.52
N LEU A 273 -15.41 8.32 5.71
CA LEU A 273 -16.53 7.51 6.17
C LEU A 273 -16.22 6.06 5.83
N LEU A 274 -16.35 5.15 6.79
CA LEU A 274 -16.09 3.71 6.67
C LEU A 274 -17.31 2.93 7.18
N TRP A 275 -17.83 1.97 6.41
CA TRP A 275 -18.96 1.15 6.87
C TRP A 275 -19.05 -0.21 6.17
N PRO A 276 -19.44 -1.27 6.90
CA PRO A 276 -19.97 -2.49 6.28
C PRO A 276 -21.25 -2.17 5.50
N GLU A 277 -21.53 -2.93 4.44
CA GLU A 277 -22.77 -2.76 3.69
C GLU A 277 -24.00 -3.05 4.59
N GLY A 278 -24.91 -2.07 4.68
CA GLY A 278 -26.11 -2.18 5.51
C GLY A 278 -25.96 -1.68 6.94
N GLU A 279 -24.75 -1.27 7.35
CA GLU A 279 -24.45 -0.81 8.70
C GLU A 279 -24.16 0.69 8.80
N GLU A 280 -24.02 1.19 10.03
CA GLU A 280 -23.80 2.61 10.31
C GLU A 280 -22.43 3.11 9.83
N LEU A 281 -22.38 4.40 9.49
CA LEU A 281 -21.18 5.06 9.03
C LEU A 281 -20.27 5.43 10.21
N LYS A 282 -19.03 4.95 10.18
CA LYS A 282 -17.97 5.41 11.07
C LYS A 282 -17.19 6.54 10.40
N GLU A 283 -17.20 7.71 11.02
CA GLU A 283 -16.34 8.83 10.63
C GLU A 283 -14.94 8.70 11.25
N VAL A 284 -13.93 8.99 10.44
CA VAL A 284 -12.52 9.05 10.85
C VAL A 284 -11.97 10.41 10.40
N PRO A 285 -11.86 11.40 11.30
CA PRO A 285 -11.22 12.66 10.97
C PRO A 285 -9.72 12.44 10.73
N TRP A 286 -9.15 13.21 9.80
CA TRP A 286 -7.75 13.10 9.47
C TRP A 286 -7.08 14.44 9.19
N ARG A 287 -5.78 14.46 9.47
CA ARG A 287 -4.82 15.56 9.24
C ARG A 287 -3.49 14.96 8.75
N PRO A 288 -2.49 15.76 8.34
CA PRO A 288 -1.21 15.22 7.91
C PRO A 288 -0.55 14.35 8.98
N GLY A 289 -0.19 13.12 8.61
CA GLY A 289 0.32 12.09 9.51
C GLY A 289 -0.72 11.08 9.99
N THR A 290 -2.02 11.30 9.75
CA THR A 290 -3.04 10.28 10.00
C THR A 290 -2.89 9.13 9.01
N MET A 291 -2.98 7.90 9.50
CA MET A 291 -3.10 6.69 8.67
C MET A 291 -4.47 6.07 8.86
N VAL A 292 -5.15 5.70 7.78
CA VAL A 292 -6.43 5.00 7.79
C VAL A 292 -6.34 3.77 6.90
N VAL A 293 -6.92 2.66 7.34
CA VAL A 293 -7.03 1.43 6.55
C VAL A 293 -8.52 1.10 6.42
N PRO A 294 -9.09 1.15 5.21
CA PRO A 294 -10.45 0.66 4.99
C PRO A 294 -10.50 -0.87 5.20
N PRO A 295 -11.40 -1.39 6.05
CA PRO A 295 -11.59 -2.83 6.19
C PRO A 295 -12.04 -3.52 4.90
N VAL A 296 -11.81 -4.83 4.78
CA VAL A 296 -12.17 -5.55 3.55
C VAL A 296 -13.63 -5.42 3.26
N ASN A 297 -13.93 -5.14 1.99
CA ASN A 297 -15.30 -5.01 1.50
C ASN A 297 -16.16 -3.97 2.24
N TRP A 298 -15.58 -3.16 3.11
CA TRP A 298 -16.26 -2.00 3.66
C TRP A 298 -16.31 -0.91 2.61
N PHE A 299 -17.48 -0.33 2.46
CA PHE A 299 -17.58 0.92 1.72
C PHE A 299 -16.79 1.98 2.46
N HIS A 300 -16.04 2.76 1.68
CA HIS A 300 -15.29 3.88 2.20
C HIS A 300 -15.33 5.06 1.24
N GLN A 301 -15.25 6.25 1.82
CA GLN A 301 -15.34 7.51 1.11
C GLN A 301 -14.45 8.55 1.80
N HIS A 302 -13.71 9.36 1.03
CA HIS A 302 -12.78 10.35 1.57
C HIS A 302 -13.22 11.76 1.16
N PHE A 303 -13.30 12.68 2.11
CA PHE A 303 -13.82 14.04 1.95
C PHE A 303 -12.78 15.09 2.31
N ASN A 304 -12.52 16.03 1.40
CA ASN A 304 -11.67 17.19 1.70
C ASN A 304 -12.55 18.33 2.18
N SER A 305 -12.56 18.54 3.50
CA SER A 305 -13.27 19.64 4.16
C SER A 305 -12.34 20.79 4.59
N GLY A 306 -11.06 20.73 4.21
CA GLY A 306 -10.06 21.73 4.54
C GLY A 306 -9.95 22.83 3.48
N ALA A 307 -9.03 23.79 3.72
CA ALA A 307 -8.78 24.93 2.84
C ALA A 307 -7.72 24.67 1.74
N GLN A 308 -7.16 23.46 1.67
CA GLN A 308 -6.11 23.08 0.73
C GLN A 308 -6.40 21.72 0.08
N PRO A 309 -5.84 21.42 -1.11
CA PRO A 309 -5.95 20.09 -1.72
C PRO A 309 -5.45 19.00 -0.78
N THR A 310 -6.17 17.88 -0.73
CA THR A 310 -5.77 16.71 0.04
C THR A 310 -4.87 15.83 -0.80
N ARG A 311 -3.70 15.50 -0.27
CA ARG A 311 -2.76 14.54 -0.85
C ARG A 311 -2.58 13.37 0.11
N TYR A 312 -2.63 12.15 -0.40
CA TYR A 312 -2.36 10.95 0.39
C TYR A 312 -1.45 9.97 -0.35
N LEU A 313 -0.64 9.25 0.42
CA LEU A 313 0.12 8.08 0.00
C LEU A 313 -0.67 6.84 0.38
N ALA A 314 -0.80 5.88 -0.52
CA ALA A 314 -1.39 4.59 -0.23
C ALA A 314 -0.38 3.48 -0.50
N LEU A 315 -0.09 2.67 0.51
CA LEU A 315 0.80 1.52 0.44
C LEU A 315 -0.05 0.25 0.59
N ARG A 316 0.04 -0.67 -0.37
CA ARG A 316 -0.79 -1.88 -0.36
C ARG A 316 -0.16 -3.06 -1.08
N TRP A 317 -0.60 -4.26 -0.74
CA TRP A 317 -0.35 -5.44 -1.56
C TRP A 317 -1.20 -5.42 -2.85
N GLY A 318 -0.62 -5.88 -3.96
CA GLY A 318 -1.25 -6.02 -5.27
C GLY A 318 -0.56 -5.15 -6.33
N ARG A 319 -0.01 -5.78 -7.37
CA ARG A 319 0.82 -5.14 -8.40
C ARG A 319 0.05 -4.14 -9.30
N VAL A 320 0.73 -3.13 -9.85
CA VAL A 320 0.19 -2.18 -10.84
C VAL A 320 0.45 -2.65 -12.28
N ARG A 321 1.58 -3.31 -12.54
CA ARG A 321 1.97 -3.89 -13.86
C ARG A 321 1.28 -5.23 -14.18
N GLY A 322 0.77 -5.35 -15.41
CA GLY A 322 0.26 -6.59 -16.01
C GLY A 322 -1.18 -6.95 -15.63
N PRO A 323 -1.79 -7.99 -16.21
CA PRO A 323 -3.03 -8.55 -15.70
C PRO A 323 -2.72 -9.20 -14.35
N GLY A 324 -2.79 -8.41 -13.28
CA GLY A 324 -2.68 -8.95 -11.93
C GLY A 324 -3.78 -9.97 -11.65
N PRO A 325 -3.65 -10.79 -10.58
CA PRO A 325 -4.80 -11.52 -10.08
C PRO A 325 -5.95 -10.53 -9.88
N PRO A 326 -7.21 -10.90 -10.19
CA PRO A 326 -8.31 -9.97 -10.19
C PRO A 326 -8.36 -9.25 -8.84
N HIS A 327 -8.04 -7.96 -8.84
CA HIS A 327 -8.48 -7.11 -7.74
C HIS A 327 -9.99 -7.30 -7.67
N PRO A 328 -10.58 -7.62 -6.49
CA PRO A 328 -12.02 -7.59 -6.38
C PRO A 328 -12.47 -6.21 -6.90
N PRO A 329 -13.38 -6.19 -7.89
CA PRO A 329 -13.67 -4.96 -8.62
C PRO A 329 -14.08 -3.88 -7.62
N HIS A 330 -13.63 -2.65 -7.87
CA HIS A 330 -14.16 -1.50 -7.14
C HIS A 330 -15.67 -1.44 -7.37
N VAL A 331 -16.44 -1.88 -6.37
CA VAL A 331 -17.90 -1.78 -6.44
C VAL A 331 -18.26 -0.36 -6.08
N HIS A 332 -18.62 0.42 -7.10
CA HIS A 332 -19.16 1.75 -6.91
C HIS A 332 -20.65 1.65 -6.55
N ARG A 333 -21.07 2.33 -5.49
CA ARG A 333 -22.50 2.52 -5.24
C ARG A 333 -23.03 3.58 -6.20
N ALA A 334 -23.85 3.18 -7.17
CA ALA A 334 -24.68 4.12 -7.93
C ALA A 334 -25.69 4.76 -6.98
N ARG A 335 -25.99 6.06 -7.14
CA ARG A 335 -27.11 6.70 -6.44
C ARG A 335 -28.39 5.93 -6.78
N ARG A 336 -28.95 5.17 -5.84
CA ARG A 336 -30.40 4.98 -5.83
C ARG A 336 -30.96 6.33 -5.40
N GLY A 337 -31.36 7.14 -6.36
CA GLY A 337 -32.15 8.33 -6.07
C GLY A 337 -33.39 7.90 -5.32
N ALA A 338 -33.55 8.35 -4.08
CA ALA A 338 -34.85 8.40 -3.45
C ALA A 338 -35.64 9.50 -4.15
N GLY A 339 -36.17 9.17 -5.33
CA GLY A 339 -37.11 9.98 -6.08
C GLY A 339 -38.19 9.03 -6.57
N ARG A 340 -39.33 9.02 -5.89
CA ARG A 340 -40.55 8.43 -6.47
C ARG A 340 -40.86 9.20 -7.76
N PRO A 341 -41.22 8.54 -8.87
CA PRO A 341 -41.67 9.25 -10.06
C PRO A 341 -43.00 9.94 -9.74
N GLY A 342 -43.02 11.28 -9.81
CA GLY A 342 -44.25 12.04 -9.96
C GLY A 342 -44.83 11.81 -11.35
N ALA A 343 -46.15 11.63 -11.42
CA ALA A 343 -46.88 11.21 -12.60
C ALA A 343 -47.12 12.37 -13.58
N ASP A 344 -46.05 12.99 -14.09
CA ASP A 344 -46.15 14.09 -15.05
C ASP A 344 -44.74 14.54 -15.49
N GLY A 345 -44.24 13.90 -16.56
CA GLY A 345 -42.92 14.16 -17.14
C GLY A 345 -42.77 15.54 -17.78
N ARG A 346 -42.52 16.58 -16.98
CA ARG A 346 -41.96 17.87 -17.43
C ARG A 346 -40.90 18.39 -16.45
N LEU A 347 -39.69 18.59 -16.97
CA LEU A 347 -38.60 19.30 -16.30
C LEU A 347 -38.93 20.80 -16.26
N LEU A 348 -39.11 21.37 -15.07
CA LEU A 348 -39.12 22.82 -14.85
C LEU A 348 -37.72 23.26 -14.41
N GLY A 349 -37.07 24.11 -15.21
CA GLY A 349 -35.80 24.75 -14.84
C GLY A 349 -36.03 25.94 -13.89
N PRO A 350 -35.02 26.34 -13.07
CA PRO A 350 -35.16 27.50 -12.21
C PRO A 350 -35.09 28.79 -13.03
N GLY A 351 -36.15 29.60 -12.94
CA GLY A 351 -36.25 30.92 -13.53
C GLY A 351 -35.33 31.93 -12.84
N LEU A 352 -34.58 32.67 -13.64
CA LEU A 352 -33.92 33.91 -13.26
C LEU A 352 -34.97 35.02 -13.23
N SER A 353 -35.29 35.57 -12.06
CA SER A 353 -36.03 36.83 -11.96
C SER A 353 -35.06 38.00 -11.82
N SER A 354 -35.07 38.86 -12.82
CA SER A 354 -34.42 40.16 -12.87
C SER A 354 -35.15 41.19 -11.99
N GLY A 355 -34.42 41.84 -11.08
CA GLY A 355 -34.89 43.01 -10.32
C GLY A 355 -33.70 43.91 -9.94
N PRO A 356 -33.84 45.25 -9.96
CA PRO A 356 -32.72 46.18 -10.13
C PRO A 356 -32.06 46.55 -8.80
N CYS A 357 -30.72 46.60 -8.77
CA CYS A 357 -29.96 47.09 -7.62
C CYS A 357 -29.48 48.52 -7.87
N THR A 358 -30.10 49.48 -7.18
CA THR A 358 -29.69 50.89 -7.14
C THR A 358 -28.58 51.12 -6.11
N ARG A 359 -27.40 51.40 -6.66
CA ARG A 359 -26.25 52.23 -6.23
C ARG A 359 -26.38 53.07 -4.94
N THR A 360 -25.36 52.97 -4.07
CA THR A 360 -24.54 54.03 -3.40
C THR A 360 -23.46 53.32 -2.55
N SER A 361 -22.19 53.70 -2.39
CA SER A 361 -21.37 54.85 -2.82
C SER A 361 -19.88 54.59 -2.46
N ARG A 362 -18.98 55.03 -3.34
CA ARG A 362 -17.65 55.67 -3.14
C ARG A 362 -16.50 54.97 -2.37
N ASN A 363 -15.43 54.64 -3.11
CA ASN A 363 -14.07 55.27 -3.05
C ASN A 363 -13.14 54.52 -4.03
N THR A 364 -12.83 55.02 -5.24
CA THR A 364 -11.72 55.91 -5.67
C THR A 364 -10.28 55.41 -5.48
N SER A 365 -9.66 54.96 -6.60
CA SER A 365 -8.27 55.16 -7.13
C SER A 365 -7.94 53.97 -8.06
N ILE A 366 -7.98 54.01 -9.41
CA ILE A 366 -7.12 54.64 -10.47
C ILE A 366 -5.62 54.52 -10.11
N TRP A 367 -4.77 53.74 -10.82
CA TRP A 367 -4.30 53.78 -12.24
C TRP A 367 -3.92 52.34 -12.73
N GLY A 368 -4.20 51.85 -13.96
CA GLY A 368 -3.58 52.19 -15.27
C GLY A 368 -2.13 51.66 -15.36
N ALA A 369 -1.64 50.80 -16.26
CA ALA A 369 -2.05 50.36 -17.59
C ALA A 369 -1.29 49.06 -18.00
N ARG A 370 -1.79 48.36 -19.03
CA ARG A 370 -1.12 47.27 -19.77
C ARG A 370 -0.13 47.84 -20.79
N VAL A 371 1.07 47.26 -20.91
CA VAL A 371 1.90 47.31 -22.13
C VAL A 371 2.77 46.05 -22.24
N THR A 372 2.73 45.38 -23.39
CA THR A 372 3.79 44.56 -24.01
C THR A 372 3.63 44.68 -25.54
N PRO A 373 4.63 44.38 -26.39
CA PRO A 373 6.10 44.36 -26.25
C PRO A 373 6.81 45.17 -27.37
N PRO A 374 8.15 45.08 -27.51
CA PRO A 374 8.68 44.81 -28.85
C PRO A 374 9.82 43.77 -28.90
N SER A 375 10.16 43.43 -30.13
CA SER A 375 10.93 42.29 -30.64
C SER A 375 12.42 42.56 -30.97
N THR A 376 13.20 41.46 -30.94
CA THR A 376 14.44 41.11 -31.73
C THR A 376 15.77 41.84 -31.47
N PRO A 377 16.97 41.27 -31.82
CA PRO A 377 17.24 40.14 -32.73
C PRO A 377 18.23 39.04 -32.24
N ALA A 378 18.35 38.02 -33.10
CA ALA A 378 19.17 36.82 -33.01
C ALA A 378 20.68 37.05 -33.26
N SER A 379 21.52 36.17 -32.71
CA SER A 379 22.86 35.89 -33.22
C SER A 379 23.01 34.39 -33.51
N ARG A 380 23.67 34.12 -34.64
CA ARG A 380 23.97 32.80 -35.21
C ARG A 380 25.27 32.26 -34.61
N SER A 381 25.36 30.95 -34.41
CA SER A 381 26.53 30.19 -34.84
C SER A 381 26.12 28.75 -35.13
N ALA A 382 26.56 28.28 -36.30
CA ALA A 382 26.41 26.92 -36.77
C ALA A 382 27.78 26.23 -36.64
N SER A 383 27.79 24.96 -36.25
CA SER A 383 28.73 24.02 -36.85
C SER A 383 28.04 22.66 -36.97
N ALA A 384 28.18 22.10 -38.16
CA ALA A 384 27.60 20.84 -38.59
C ALA A 384 28.59 19.70 -38.31
N ALA A 385 28.07 18.52 -38.01
CA ALA A 385 28.69 17.27 -38.43
C ALA A 385 27.58 16.29 -38.80
N ARG A 386 27.52 15.99 -40.10
CA ARG A 386 26.66 14.95 -40.68
C ARG A 386 27.30 13.59 -40.41
N GLY A 387 26.48 12.62 -40.04
CA GLY A 387 26.81 11.20 -40.04
C GLY A 387 25.54 10.39 -40.24
N SER A 388 25.20 10.14 -41.49
CA SER A 388 24.20 9.14 -41.89
C SER A 388 24.63 7.74 -41.45
N ILE A 389 23.71 6.85 -41.12
CA ILE A 389 23.71 5.43 -41.57
C ILE A 389 22.37 4.75 -41.20
N SER A 390 21.77 4.22 -42.28
CA SER A 390 20.83 3.09 -42.43
C SER A 390 19.77 2.77 -41.36
N ALA A 391 18.53 2.85 -41.83
CA ALA A 391 17.41 2.06 -41.35
C ALA A 391 17.71 0.56 -41.45
N LEU A 392 17.58 -0.14 -40.32
CA LEU A 392 17.52 -1.60 -40.25
C LEU A 392 16.17 -2.04 -39.68
N ARG A 393 15.64 -3.05 -40.36
CA ARG A 393 14.28 -3.57 -40.31
C ARG A 393 13.93 -4.13 -38.93
N ARG A 394 12.69 -3.88 -38.50
CA ARG A 394 12.03 -4.55 -37.37
C ARG A 394 11.81 -6.04 -37.70
N PRO A 395 12.12 -6.99 -36.80
CA PRO A 395 11.54 -8.31 -36.87
C PRO A 395 10.16 -8.32 -36.20
N THR A 396 9.15 -8.63 -36.99
CA THR A 396 7.82 -9.06 -36.56
C THR A 396 7.94 -10.40 -35.84
N TRP A 397 7.52 -10.46 -34.57
CA TRP A 397 7.37 -11.72 -33.84
C TRP A 397 6.00 -12.31 -34.13
N CYS A 398 5.98 -13.40 -34.90
CA CYS A 398 4.84 -14.29 -35.04
C CYS A 398 4.71 -15.18 -33.80
N SER A 399 3.50 -15.29 -33.28
CA SER A 399 3.10 -16.24 -32.24
C SER A 399 3.18 -17.68 -32.74
N PRO A 400 3.69 -18.65 -31.95
CA PRO A 400 3.43 -20.05 -32.21
C PRO A 400 2.14 -20.48 -31.50
N THR A 401 1.15 -20.80 -32.32
CA THR A 401 0.03 -21.69 -32.01
C THR A 401 0.53 -23.03 -31.49
N TRP A 402 0.11 -23.43 -30.29
CA TRP A 402 0.32 -24.79 -29.77
C TRP A 402 -0.76 -25.72 -30.31
N CYS A 403 -0.35 -26.63 -31.19
CA CYS A 403 -1.07 -27.87 -31.46
C CYS A 403 -0.81 -28.86 -30.33
N SER A 404 -1.87 -29.38 -29.71
CA SER A 404 -1.83 -30.66 -28.99
C SER A 404 -1.66 -31.80 -29.99
N PRO A 405 -1.05 -32.93 -29.57
CA PRO A 405 -1.85 -34.14 -29.60
C PRO A 405 -1.53 -35.19 -28.51
N VAL A 406 -2.49 -36.13 -28.42
CA VAL A 406 -2.38 -37.55 -27.99
C VAL A 406 -2.73 -37.91 -26.54
N LYS A 407 -4.01 -38.30 -26.41
CA LYS A 407 -4.58 -39.57 -25.92
C LYS A 407 -4.01 -40.25 -24.67
N ALA A 408 -4.96 -40.47 -23.76
CA ALA A 408 -4.97 -41.46 -22.70
C ALA A 408 -4.63 -42.89 -23.18
N GLY A 409 -3.83 -43.58 -22.37
CA GLY A 409 -3.60 -45.01 -22.42
C GLY A 409 -3.38 -45.52 -21.01
N THR A 410 -4.37 -46.25 -20.50
CA THR A 410 -4.38 -46.98 -19.22
C THR A 410 -3.29 -48.05 -19.14
N CYS A 411 -2.64 -48.20 -17.98
CA CYS A 411 -2.19 -49.50 -17.49
C CYS A 411 -1.97 -49.52 -15.97
N ARG A 412 -2.17 -50.71 -15.40
CA ARG A 412 -2.48 -51.02 -14.00
C ARG A 412 -1.27 -51.13 -13.07
N ALA A 413 -1.60 -50.94 -11.79
CA ALA A 413 -0.99 -51.44 -10.57
C ALA A 413 0.03 -52.60 -10.68
N GLY A 414 1.14 -52.44 -9.97
CA GLY A 414 2.07 -53.50 -9.59
C GLY A 414 2.79 -53.11 -8.29
N THR A 415 2.42 -53.78 -7.20
CA THR A 415 3.05 -53.73 -5.88
C THR A 415 4.44 -54.36 -5.90
N ARG A 416 5.42 -53.76 -5.21
CA ARG A 416 6.18 -54.36 -4.09
C ARG A 416 7.39 -53.52 -3.69
N SER A 417 7.56 -53.50 -2.37
CA SER A 417 8.71 -53.11 -1.57
C SER A 417 10.04 -53.65 -2.09
N CYS A 418 11.13 -52.89 -1.91
CA CYS A 418 12.21 -53.30 -1.02
C CYS A 418 13.17 -52.13 -0.72
N SER A 419 13.58 -52.14 0.54
CA SER A 419 14.61 -51.35 1.22
C SER A 419 15.96 -51.27 0.49
N GLY A 420 16.63 -50.13 0.62
CA GLY A 420 18.02 -49.95 0.21
C GLY A 420 18.64 -48.70 0.82
N THR A 421 19.03 -48.81 2.09
CA THR A 421 19.96 -47.92 2.79
C THR A 421 21.30 -47.90 2.06
N TYR A 422 21.85 -46.70 1.79
CA TYR A 422 23.29 -46.50 1.67
C TYR A 422 23.68 -45.19 2.34
N ALA A 423 24.46 -45.33 3.41
CA ALA A 423 25.26 -44.31 4.05
C ALA A 423 26.74 -44.69 3.89
N PHE A 424 27.62 -43.75 4.23
CA PHE A 424 29.09 -43.70 4.06
C PHE A 424 29.51 -43.24 2.66
N GLY A 425 30.35 -42.23 2.48
CA GLY A 425 31.38 -41.64 3.34
C GLY A 425 32.51 -41.14 2.43
N PRO A 426 33.50 -40.38 2.91
CA PRO A 426 33.95 -39.14 2.28
C PRO A 426 35.20 -39.25 1.39
N ALA A 427 35.35 -38.26 0.50
CA ALA A 427 36.63 -37.67 0.08
C ALA A 427 36.36 -36.25 -0.45
#